data_AF-A0A8U7NZS8-F1
#
_entry.id   AF-A0A8U7NZS8-F1
#
_cell.length_a   1.000
_cell.length_b   1.000
_cell.length_c   1.000
_cell.angle_alpha   90.00
_cell.angle_beta   90.00
_cell.angle_gamma   90.00
#
_symmetry.space_group_name_H-M   'P 1'
#
loop_
_entity.id
_entity.type
_entity.pdbx_description
1 polymer ?
#
loop_
_entity_poly.entity_id
_entity_poly.type
_entity_poly.pdbx_seq_one_letter_code
_entity_poly.pdbx_strand_id
1 'polypeptide(L)'
;PCAAPPDLASGVTLAHVLHKIDSSWFDETWLGQIREDAEGSARLKVGRGLLLGGRGLVLGQAVAEQHVPDVALAAQHGDPEQLGKLVRLVLGCAVSCERREEHIQRIMTLEESVQHEVMTAIQEVGALWGSPGVLWRWFWGSWRSRRYYFLSQEPPEEAGGGSGQRCRELEQQVATLLEEKGHLAAENRALREQLDSDAAGAAAKKLLRLQTQVEELQEENYRLESGKEELRARCSRLEQEARGLQLRAQELSGLAGEARALRDEMDLLRASSARAGRLEAAVATYRGRAAAAGELRRWVRALEERHAAQTRRAAHLQQQLGRAQAGCAQLEAARRQVEELSGQQAEAALRAEKWHLEFRHLQERFEALSQEKERLLEERDALREANEELRCAQVQQGYLGQADAGLEGGPAPPRNLAAEILPAELRDTVTRLRRENRRLRLQRDQLRHRWGDWGGQGVLKTPLSPLPNPH
;
A
#
# COMPACT_ATOMS: atom_id res chain seq x y z
N PRO A 1 20.40 -32.97 -71.99
CA PRO A 1 21.20 -34.13 -72.46
C PRO A 1 21.93 -34.73 -71.26
N CYS A 2 22.28 -36.01 -71.33
CA CYS A 2 23.11 -36.70 -70.34
C CYS A 2 24.22 -37.45 -71.09
N ALA A 3 25.47 -37.18 -70.72
CA ALA A 3 26.68 -37.78 -71.27
C ALA A 3 27.47 -38.56 -70.21
N ALA A 4 27.27 -38.27 -68.92
CA ALA A 4 27.90 -38.98 -67.82
C ALA A 4 26.88 -39.34 -66.70
N PRO A 5 27.12 -40.38 -65.90
CA PRO A 5 26.29 -40.73 -64.73
C PRO A 5 25.92 -39.56 -63.78
N PRO A 6 26.82 -38.61 -63.43
CA PRO A 6 26.44 -37.46 -62.59
C PRO A 6 25.36 -36.54 -63.21
N ASP A 7 25.16 -36.52 -64.52
CA ASP A 7 24.09 -35.71 -65.15
C ASP A 7 22.70 -36.22 -64.76
N LEU A 8 22.58 -37.55 -64.58
CA LEU A 8 21.37 -38.22 -64.10
C LEU A 8 21.20 -38.08 -62.58
N ALA A 9 22.29 -37.89 -61.84
CA ALA A 9 22.26 -37.75 -60.39
C ALA A 9 21.33 -36.61 -59.95
N SER A 10 21.23 -35.52 -60.72
CA SER A 10 20.30 -34.40 -60.50
C SER A 10 18.83 -34.80 -60.27
N GLY A 11 18.38 -35.95 -60.78
CA GLY A 11 16.99 -36.41 -60.73
C GLY A 11 16.07 -35.69 -61.73
N VAL A 12 16.30 -34.41 -61.99
CA VAL A 12 15.55 -33.57 -62.94
C VAL A 12 15.51 -34.19 -64.35
N THR A 13 16.62 -34.75 -64.82
CA THR A 13 16.67 -35.44 -66.13
C THR A 13 15.72 -36.65 -66.18
N LEU A 14 15.65 -37.43 -65.10
CA LEU A 14 14.80 -38.61 -65.01
C LEU A 14 13.31 -38.24 -64.88
N ALA A 15 12.99 -37.14 -64.19
CA ALA A 15 11.62 -36.61 -64.11
C ALA A 15 11.06 -36.24 -65.50
N HIS A 16 11.86 -35.56 -66.32
CA HIS A 16 11.48 -35.24 -67.71
C HIS A 16 11.36 -36.47 -68.63
N VAL A 17 12.06 -37.56 -68.31
CA VAL A 17 11.91 -38.85 -69.03
C VAL A 17 10.61 -39.54 -68.61
N LEU A 18 10.28 -39.56 -67.31
CA LEU A 18 9.06 -40.16 -66.79
C LEU A 18 7.79 -39.45 -67.30
N HIS A 19 7.77 -38.12 -67.30
CA HIS A 19 6.71 -37.31 -67.93
C HIS A 19 6.52 -37.61 -69.43
N LYS A 20 7.59 -38.01 -70.14
CA LYS A 20 7.52 -38.40 -71.56
C LYS A 20 7.08 -39.85 -71.78
N ILE A 21 7.30 -40.74 -70.81
CA ILE A 21 6.81 -42.12 -70.84
C ILE A 21 5.30 -42.14 -70.57
N ASP A 22 4.88 -41.48 -69.47
CA ASP A 22 3.48 -41.42 -69.08
C ASP A 22 3.13 -40.07 -68.45
N SER A 23 2.59 -39.17 -69.29
CA SER A 23 2.11 -37.84 -68.89
C SER A 23 0.76 -37.88 -68.16
N SER A 24 0.14 -39.05 -67.99
CA SER A 24 -1.11 -39.20 -67.21
C SER A 24 -0.84 -39.47 -65.74
N TRP A 25 0.27 -40.16 -65.43
CA TRP A 25 0.73 -40.40 -64.07
C TRP A 25 1.78 -39.37 -63.60
N PHE A 26 2.69 -38.97 -64.49
CA PHE A 26 3.71 -37.95 -64.23
C PHE A 26 3.31 -36.63 -64.90
N ASP A 27 2.37 -35.91 -64.29
CA ASP A 27 1.78 -34.69 -64.85
C ASP A 27 2.70 -33.45 -64.75
N GLU A 28 2.25 -32.31 -65.28
CA GLU A 28 3.00 -31.05 -65.20
C GLU A 28 3.10 -30.51 -63.76
N THR A 29 2.13 -30.78 -62.87
CA THR A 29 2.20 -30.33 -61.47
C THR A 29 3.22 -31.12 -60.66
N TRP A 30 3.32 -32.45 -60.87
CA TRP A 30 4.39 -33.29 -60.33
C TRP A 30 5.77 -32.84 -60.86
N LEU A 31 5.88 -32.58 -62.16
CA LEU A 31 7.14 -32.12 -62.78
C LEU A 31 7.56 -30.73 -62.25
N GLY A 32 6.62 -29.84 -61.97
CA GLY A 32 6.84 -28.54 -61.35
C GLY A 32 7.47 -28.65 -59.96
N GLN A 33 6.95 -29.53 -59.10
CA GLN A 33 7.46 -29.77 -57.74
C GLN A 33 8.91 -30.27 -57.67
N ILE A 34 9.50 -30.67 -58.80
CA ILE A 34 10.88 -31.17 -58.90
C ILE A 34 11.85 -30.07 -59.40
N ARG A 35 11.35 -28.96 -59.92
CA ARG A 35 12.16 -27.86 -60.50
C ARG A 35 12.55 -26.76 -59.50
N GLU A 36 11.86 -26.63 -58.37
CA GLU A 36 12.05 -25.52 -57.42
C GLU A 36 12.98 -25.84 -56.24
N ASP A 37 13.32 -27.11 -56.05
CA ASP A 37 14.10 -27.58 -54.90
C ASP A 37 15.62 -27.55 -55.15
N ALA A 38 16.37 -27.06 -54.16
CA ALA A 38 17.83 -27.13 -54.14
C ALA A 38 18.37 -28.57 -54.04
N GLU A 39 19.67 -28.70 -54.36
CA GLU A 39 20.41 -29.94 -54.61
C GLU A 39 20.14 -31.06 -53.59
N GLY A 40 19.42 -32.10 -54.03
CA GLY A 40 19.18 -33.35 -53.28
C GLY A 40 17.71 -33.70 -53.11
N SER A 41 16.85 -32.73 -52.77
CA SER A 41 15.42 -33.00 -52.50
C SER A 41 14.65 -33.47 -53.75
N ALA A 42 14.96 -32.91 -54.92
CA ALA A 42 14.45 -33.36 -56.21
C ALA A 42 14.63 -34.88 -56.45
N ARG A 43 15.76 -35.44 -55.99
CA ARG A 43 16.09 -36.87 -56.14
C ARG A 43 15.23 -37.75 -55.23
N LEU A 44 15.00 -37.30 -54.00
CA LEU A 44 14.08 -37.93 -53.05
C LEU A 44 12.62 -37.87 -53.53
N LYS A 45 12.19 -36.75 -54.10
CA LYS A 45 10.86 -36.60 -54.75
C LYS A 45 10.71 -37.56 -55.94
N VAL A 46 11.70 -37.62 -56.85
CA VAL A 46 11.69 -38.53 -58.01
C VAL A 46 11.68 -40.00 -57.59
N GLY A 47 12.54 -40.42 -56.66
CA GLY A 47 12.58 -41.82 -56.20
C GLY A 47 11.34 -42.23 -55.41
N ARG A 48 10.76 -41.34 -54.59
CA ARG A 48 9.46 -41.58 -53.95
C ARG A 48 8.33 -41.64 -54.99
N GLY A 49 8.37 -40.81 -56.02
CA GLY A 49 7.46 -40.87 -57.17
C GLY A 49 7.57 -42.21 -57.91
N LEU A 50 8.78 -42.69 -58.20
CA LEU A 50 9.03 -44.02 -58.78
C LEU A 50 8.59 -45.18 -57.87
N LEU A 51 8.69 -45.06 -56.55
CA LEU A 51 8.27 -46.11 -55.62
C LEU A 51 6.75 -46.16 -55.40
N LEU A 52 6.08 -45.01 -55.41
CA LEU A 52 4.61 -44.90 -55.32
C LEU A 52 3.94 -45.19 -56.67
N GLY A 53 4.48 -44.62 -57.75
CA GLY A 53 4.00 -44.80 -59.12
C GLY A 53 4.36 -46.16 -59.71
N GLY A 54 5.56 -46.67 -59.45
CA GLY A 54 5.93 -48.04 -59.80
C GLY A 54 4.98 -49.07 -59.18
N ARG A 55 4.50 -48.85 -57.95
CA ARG A 55 3.46 -49.71 -57.34
C ARG A 55 2.08 -49.63 -58.00
N GLY A 56 1.79 -48.54 -58.73
CA GLY A 56 0.54 -48.38 -59.50
C GLY A 56 0.66 -48.87 -60.95
N LEU A 57 1.67 -48.37 -61.67
CA LEU A 57 1.98 -48.72 -63.06
C LEU A 57 2.45 -50.17 -63.24
N VAL A 58 3.23 -50.71 -62.29
CA VAL A 58 3.74 -52.09 -62.34
C VAL A 58 2.80 -53.04 -61.58
N LEU A 59 1.55 -53.08 -62.04
CA LEU A 59 0.58 -54.16 -61.82
C LEU A 59 0.36 -54.61 -60.35
N GLY A 60 0.50 -53.69 -59.39
CA GLY A 60 0.19 -53.94 -57.97
C GLY A 60 1.05 -55.02 -57.29
N GLN A 61 2.23 -55.33 -57.82
CA GLN A 61 3.17 -56.30 -57.23
C GLN A 61 4.30 -55.61 -56.44
N ALA A 62 4.79 -56.26 -55.39
CA ALA A 62 5.86 -55.73 -54.55
C ALA A 62 7.24 -56.05 -55.14
N VAL A 63 8.00 -54.99 -55.50
CA VAL A 63 9.42 -55.11 -55.89
C VAL A 63 10.22 -55.66 -54.69
N ALA A 64 10.96 -56.76 -54.90
CA ALA A 64 11.81 -57.35 -53.88
C ALA A 64 12.93 -56.40 -53.44
N GLU A 65 13.22 -56.37 -52.13
CA GLU A 65 14.03 -55.34 -51.47
C GLU A 65 15.42 -55.13 -52.10
N GLN A 66 16.08 -56.21 -52.55
CA GLN A 66 17.38 -56.17 -53.23
C GLN A 66 17.43 -55.25 -54.48
N HIS A 67 16.28 -55.06 -55.15
CA HIS A 67 16.13 -54.23 -56.36
C HIS A 67 15.50 -52.87 -56.09
N VAL A 68 15.12 -52.57 -54.84
CA VAL A 68 14.73 -51.21 -54.44
C VAL A 68 16.00 -50.34 -54.39
N PRO A 69 16.07 -49.22 -55.14
CA PRO A 69 17.19 -48.30 -55.04
C PRO A 69 17.13 -47.57 -53.69
N ASP A 70 18.26 -47.46 -52.99
CA ASP A 70 18.34 -46.55 -51.85
C ASP A 70 18.36 -45.11 -52.38
N VAL A 71 17.19 -44.47 -52.32
CA VAL A 71 16.99 -43.11 -52.81
C VAL A 71 17.77 -42.09 -51.96
N ALA A 72 18.12 -42.38 -50.71
CA ALA A 72 18.95 -41.51 -49.89
C ALA A 72 20.43 -41.60 -50.27
N LEU A 73 20.96 -42.81 -50.50
CA LEU A 73 22.33 -43.00 -51.00
C LEU A 73 22.50 -42.42 -52.42
N ALA A 74 21.55 -42.68 -53.32
CA ALA A 74 21.50 -42.04 -54.64
C ALA A 74 21.38 -40.50 -54.54
N ALA A 75 20.64 -40.01 -53.54
CA ALA A 75 20.45 -38.57 -53.36
C ALA A 75 21.70 -37.84 -52.87
N GLN A 76 22.42 -38.43 -51.91
CA GLN A 76 23.52 -37.78 -51.21
C GLN A 76 24.89 -38.03 -51.85
N HIS A 77 25.13 -39.25 -52.32
CA HIS A 77 26.47 -39.69 -52.76
C HIS A 77 26.60 -39.87 -54.28
N GLY A 78 25.47 -39.91 -55.02
CA GLY A 78 25.49 -40.07 -56.48
C GLY A 78 26.02 -41.43 -56.94
N ASP A 79 25.88 -42.46 -56.09
CA ASP A 79 26.37 -43.82 -56.31
C ASP A 79 25.90 -44.40 -57.67
N PRO A 80 26.83 -44.79 -58.57
CA PRO A 80 26.47 -45.33 -59.88
C PRO A 80 25.66 -46.62 -59.81
N GLU A 81 25.77 -47.45 -58.76
CA GLU A 81 24.94 -48.64 -58.62
C GLU A 81 23.49 -48.28 -58.32
N GLN A 82 23.24 -47.35 -57.38
CA GLN A 82 21.88 -46.91 -57.05
C GLN A 82 21.25 -46.10 -58.20
N LEU A 83 22.04 -45.28 -58.90
CA LEU A 83 21.59 -44.62 -60.14
C LEU A 83 21.27 -45.65 -61.23
N GLY A 84 22.07 -46.72 -61.36
CA GLY A 84 21.78 -47.85 -62.24
C GLY A 84 20.47 -48.56 -61.90
N LYS A 85 20.19 -48.83 -60.61
CA LYS A 85 18.90 -49.38 -60.16
C LYS A 85 17.73 -48.42 -60.44
N LEU A 86 17.93 -47.12 -60.27
CA LEU A 86 16.93 -46.10 -60.56
C LEU A 86 16.60 -46.02 -62.07
N VAL A 87 17.62 -46.09 -62.94
CA VAL A 87 17.45 -46.12 -64.40
C VAL A 87 16.77 -47.42 -64.87
N ARG A 88 17.12 -48.58 -64.30
CA ARG A 88 16.42 -49.86 -64.56
C ARG A 88 14.92 -49.77 -64.25
N LEU A 89 14.53 -49.10 -63.18
CA LEU A 89 13.11 -48.87 -62.84
C LEU A 89 12.40 -47.92 -63.84
N VAL A 90 13.07 -46.86 -64.31
CA VAL A 90 12.53 -45.95 -65.34
C VAL A 90 12.34 -46.69 -66.67
N LEU A 91 13.33 -47.49 -67.09
CA LEU A 91 13.26 -48.40 -68.24
C LEU A 91 12.10 -49.40 -68.06
N GLY A 92 11.92 -49.92 -66.84
CA GLY A 92 10.84 -50.83 -66.52
C GLY A 92 9.43 -50.21 -66.63
N CYS A 93 9.30 -48.93 -66.27
CA CYS A 93 8.07 -48.17 -66.53
C CYS A 93 7.83 -47.99 -68.04
N ALA A 94 8.89 -47.71 -68.83
CA ALA A 94 8.77 -47.51 -70.28
C ALA A 94 8.26 -48.76 -71.02
N VAL A 95 8.64 -49.97 -70.61
CA VAL A 95 8.13 -51.23 -71.20
C VAL A 95 6.79 -51.71 -70.61
N SER A 96 6.32 -51.08 -69.52
CA SER A 96 5.05 -51.43 -68.86
C SER A 96 3.89 -50.48 -69.16
N CYS A 97 4.18 -49.24 -69.59
CA CYS A 97 3.17 -48.21 -69.90
C CYS A 97 2.30 -48.56 -71.12
N GLU A 98 1.21 -47.80 -71.32
CA GLU A 98 0.31 -47.97 -72.47
C GLU A 98 1.02 -47.82 -73.83
N ARG A 99 2.06 -46.97 -73.90
CA ARG A 99 2.87 -46.71 -75.11
C ARG A 99 4.08 -47.63 -75.27
N ARG A 100 4.17 -48.73 -74.50
CA ARG A 100 5.32 -49.66 -74.49
C ARG A 100 5.80 -50.10 -75.87
N GLU A 101 4.91 -50.25 -76.85
CA GLU A 101 5.24 -50.72 -78.20
C GLU A 101 6.13 -49.71 -78.95
N GLU A 102 5.91 -48.40 -78.76
CA GLU A 102 6.78 -47.36 -79.31
C GLU A 102 8.16 -47.35 -78.62
N HIS A 103 8.19 -47.55 -77.30
CA HIS A 103 9.45 -47.64 -76.55
C HIS A 103 10.25 -48.89 -76.92
N ILE A 104 9.61 -50.05 -77.08
CA ILE A 104 10.24 -51.30 -77.50
C ILE A 104 10.76 -51.19 -78.94
N GLN A 105 10.00 -50.60 -79.87
CA GLN A 105 10.47 -50.35 -81.24
C GLN A 105 11.72 -49.47 -81.26
N ARG A 106 11.77 -48.41 -80.44
CA ARG A 106 12.97 -47.56 -80.30
C ARG A 106 14.17 -48.34 -79.76
N ILE A 107 13.98 -49.25 -78.79
CA ILE A 107 15.06 -50.14 -78.30
C ILE A 107 15.59 -51.02 -79.45
N MET A 108 14.72 -51.56 -80.30
CA MET A 108 15.11 -52.36 -81.48
C MET A 108 15.83 -51.57 -82.59
N THR A 109 15.95 -50.24 -82.47
CA THR A 109 16.77 -49.39 -83.37
C THR A 109 18.15 -49.05 -82.82
N LEU A 110 18.51 -49.53 -81.62
CA LEU A 110 19.84 -49.37 -81.02
C LEU A 110 20.82 -50.41 -81.56
N GLU A 111 22.12 -50.26 -81.25
CA GLU A 111 23.16 -51.24 -81.58
C GLU A 111 22.91 -52.58 -80.85
N GLU A 112 23.23 -53.73 -81.46
CA GLU A 112 22.95 -55.07 -80.93
C GLU A 112 23.59 -55.32 -79.54
N SER A 113 24.77 -54.73 -79.29
CA SER A 113 25.44 -54.67 -77.99
C SER A 113 24.54 -54.03 -76.92
N VAL A 114 24.08 -52.80 -77.17
CA VAL A 114 23.18 -52.04 -76.29
C VAL A 114 21.82 -52.71 -76.17
N GLN A 115 21.30 -53.33 -77.23
CA GLN A 115 20.07 -54.13 -77.16
C GLN A 115 20.21 -55.30 -76.18
N HIS A 116 21.37 -55.97 -76.14
CA HIS A 116 21.63 -57.08 -75.22
C HIS A 116 21.78 -56.62 -73.76
N GLU A 117 22.43 -55.49 -73.51
CA GLU A 117 22.51 -54.89 -72.17
C GLU A 117 21.13 -54.44 -71.67
N VAL A 118 20.36 -53.74 -72.51
CA VAL A 118 18.99 -53.29 -72.18
C VAL A 118 18.04 -54.48 -71.98
N MET A 119 18.16 -55.54 -72.79
CA MET A 119 17.46 -56.81 -72.61
C MET A 119 17.79 -57.44 -71.24
N THR A 120 19.08 -57.49 -70.87
CA THR A 120 19.54 -58.05 -69.59
C THR A 120 18.99 -57.24 -68.41
N ALA A 121 19.06 -55.92 -68.48
CA ALA A 121 18.48 -55.01 -67.49
C ALA A 121 16.95 -55.17 -67.34
N ILE A 122 16.23 -55.47 -68.43
CA ILE A 122 14.79 -55.77 -68.38
C ILE A 122 14.54 -57.17 -67.78
N GLN A 123 15.39 -58.16 -68.03
CA GLN A 123 15.25 -59.50 -67.44
C GLN A 123 15.50 -59.50 -65.93
N GLU A 124 16.51 -58.77 -65.44
CA GLU A 124 16.81 -58.61 -64.00
C GLU A 124 15.60 -58.10 -63.21
N VAL A 125 14.87 -57.11 -63.75
CA VAL A 125 13.66 -56.56 -63.11
C VAL A 125 12.42 -57.40 -63.41
N GLY A 126 12.29 -57.95 -64.63
CA GLY A 126 11.14 -58.73 -65.08
C GLY A 126 10.95 -60.05 -64.35
N ALA A 127 12.01 -60.61 -63.74
CA ALA A 127 11.92 -61.76 -62.84
C ALA A 127 11.03 -61.51 -61.60
N LEU A 128 10.72 -60.24 -61.29
CA LEU A 128 9.89 -59.82 -60.14
C LEU A 128 8.41 -59.60 -60.51
N TRP A 129 8.04 -59.70 -61.80
CA TRP A 129 6.74 -59.19 -62.30
C TRP A 129 5.68 -60.25 -62.59
N GLY A 130 5.84 -61.47 -62.05
CA GLY A 130 4.76 -62.45 -61.91
C GLY A 130 4.16 -63.07 -63.19
N SER A 131 4.47 -62.60 -64.41
CA SER A 131 3.94 -63.18 -65.65
C SER A 131 4.99 -63.37 -66.77
N PRO A 132 5.77 -64.47 -66.73
CA PRO A 132 6.74 -64.81 -67.77
C PRO A 132 6.13 -65.28 -69.10
N GLY A 133 4.80 -65.33 -69.24
CA GLY A 133 4.12 -66.06 -70.32
C GLY A 133 3.99 -65.32 -71.66
N VAL A 134 3.27 -64.21 -71.69
CA VAL A 134 2.70 -63.67 -72.94
C VAL A 134 3.64 -62.71 -73.68
N LEU A 135 4.15 -61.67 -73.01
CA LEU A 135 5.12 -60.74 -73.61
C LEU A 135 6.37 -61.50 -74.10
N TRP A 136 6.94 -62.35 -73.25
CA TRP A 136 8.15 -63.10 -73.56
C TRP A 136 7.95 -64.11 -74.70
N ARG A 137 6.77 -64.72 -74.85
CA ARG A 137 6.46 -65.61 -76.00
C ARG A 137 6.42 -64.83 -77.32
N TRP A 138 5.99 -63.57 -77.34
CA TRP A 138 6.06 -62.72 -78.52
C TRP A 138 7.52 -62.33 -78.84
N PHE A 139 8.24 -61.83 -77.83
CA PHE A 139 9.62 -61.34 -77.94
C PHE A 139 10.61 -62.46 -78.33
N TRP A 140 10.58 -63.62 -77.66
CA TRP A 140 11.38 -64.79 -78.03
C TRP A 140 10.84 -65.58 -79.23
N GLY A 141 9.54 -65.46 -79.55
CA GLY A 141 8.93 -66.12 -80.71
C GLY A 141 9.50 -65.63 -82.04
N SER A 142 9.72 -64.32 -82.13
CA SER A 142 10.47 -63.69 -83.23
C SER A 142 11.92 -64.18 -83.28
N TRP A 143 12.58 -64.33 -82.12
CA TRP A 143 14.00 -64.65 -82.03
C TRP A 143 14.34 -66.14 -82.29
N ARG A 144 13.47 -67.09 -81.93
CA ARG A 144 13.77 -68.55 -81.99
C ARG A 144 13.44 -69.25 -83.32
N SER A 145 12.71 -68.63 -84.25
CA SER A 145 12.17 -69.30 -85.46
C SER A 145 13.20 -69.57 -86.57
N ARG A 146 14.40 -70.07 -86.23
CA ARG A 146 15.53 -70.29 -87.17
C ARG A 146 16.27 -71.65 -87.08
N ARG A 147 15.78 -72.67 -86.34
CA ARG A 147 16.47 -73.99 -86.22
C ARG A 147 15.56 -75.26 -86.10
N TYR A 148 15.71 -76.16 -87.09
CA TYR A 148 15.67 -77.66 -87.05
C TYR A 148 14.38 -78.53 -87.03
N TYR A 149 14.43 -79.69 -87.75
CA TYR A 149 13.47 -80.84 -87.77
C TYR A 149 14.02 -82.08 -88.57
N PHE A 150 13.78 -83.36 -88.13
CA PHE A 150 13.85 -84.70 -88.84
C PHE A 150 14.03 -85.88 -87.82
N LEU A 151 14.06 -87.22 -88.12
CA LEU A 151 13.21 -88.19 -88.87
C LEU A 151 13.66 -89.68 -88.55
N SER A 152 12.85 -90.75 -88.80
CA SER A 152 13.23 -92.21 -88.63
C SER A 152 12.26 -93.24 -89.28
N GLN A 153 12.71 -94.44 -89.76
CA GLN A 153 11.94 -95.72 -89.98
C GLN A 153 12.78 -96.94 -90.52
N GLU A 154 12.24 -98.19 -90.52
CA GLU A 154 12.82 -99.53 -90.92
C GLU A 154 11.76 -100.52 -91.53
N PRO A 155 12.11 -101.67 -92.21
CA PRO A 155 11.59 -103.06 -91.89
C PRO A 155 12.41 -104.34 -92.37
N PRO A 156 12.04 -105.63 -92.04
CA PRO A 156 12.88 -106.88 -92.24
C PRO A 156 12.27 -108.21 -92.86
N GLU A 157 13.12 -109.25 -93.07
CA GLU A 157 12.96 -110.75 -92.88
C GLU A 157 12.55 -111.83 -93.97
N GLU A 158 12.41 -113.12 -93.51
CA GLU A 158 12.13 -114.46 -94.16
C GLU A 158 13.26 -115.26 -94.90
N ALA A 159 13.29 -116.62 -95.07
CA ALA A 159 12.73 -117.82 -94.34
C ALA A 159 13.21 -119.22 -94.91
N GLY A 160 12.91 -120.36 -94.23
CA GLY A 160 12.97 -121.78 -94.74
C GLY A 160 14.04 -122.74 -94.14
N GLY A 161 14.01 -124.10 -94.19
CA GLY A 161 13.02 -125.14 -94.64
C GLY A 161 13.54 -126.62 -94.56
N GLY A 162 12.69 -127.66 -94.80
CA GLY A 162 13.03 -129.11 -95.03
C GLY A 162 12.64 -130.13 -93.91
N SER A 163 11.91 -131.23 -94.23
CA SER A 163 10.99 -131.92 -93.28
C SER A 163 10.92 -133.47 -93.37
N GLY A 164 11.00 -134.20 -92.26
CA GLY A 164 10.74 -135.66 -92.22
C GLY A 164 11.28 -136.37 -90.98
N GLN A 165 12.53 -136.82 -91.00
CA GLN A 165 13.23 -137.30 -89.79
C GLN A 165 13.39 -136.15 -88.77
N ARG A 166 13.70 -134.95 -89.31
CA ARG A 166 13.52 -133.67 -88.63
C ARG A 166 12.15 -133.49 -87.99
N CYS A 167 11.05 -134.08 -88.47
CA CYS A 167 9.75 -133.89 -87.81
C CYS A 167 9.72 -134.61 -86.45
N ARG A 168 10.29 -135.81 -86.32
CA ARG A 168 10.37 -136.50 -85.02
C ARG A 168 11.41 -135.87 -84.08
N GLU A 169 12.52 -135.40 -84.65
CA GLU A 169 13.53 -134.63 -83.89
C GLU A 169 12.95 -133.29 -83.43
N LEU A 170 12.18 -132.60 -84.28
CA LEU A 170 11.43 -131.39 -83.93
C LEU A 170 10.26 -131.69 -82.99
N GLU A 171 9.59 -132.84 -83.04
CA GLU A 171 8.55 -133.23 -82.08
C GLU A 171 9.15 -133.43 -80.68
N GLN A 172 10.33 -134.06 -80.59
CA GLN A 172 11.05 -134.22 -79.32
C GLN A 172 11.65 -132.91 -78.83
N GLN A 173 12.23 -132.09 -79.72
CA GLN A 173 12.69 -130.74 -79.39
C GLN A 173 11.52 -129.82 -79.01
N VAL A 174 10.35 -129.93 -79.65
CA VAL A 174 9.14 -129.19 -79.25
C VAL A 174 8.61 -129.69 -77.92
N ALA A 175 8.68 -130.99 -77.61
CA ALA A 175 8.32 -131.50 -76.29
C ALA A 175 9.24 -130.91 -75.20
N THR A 176 10.56 -131.01 -75.36
CA THR A 176 11.52 -130.43 -74.39
C THR A 176 11.42 -128.89 -74.34
N LEU A 177 11.27 -128.21 -75.47
CA LEU A 177 11.07 -126.76 -75.52
C LEU A 177 9.70 -126.34 -74.95
N LEU A 178 8.68 -127.20 -74.94
CA LEU A 178 7.41 -126.94 -74.26
C LEU A 178 7.52 -127.15 -72.75
N GLU A 179 8.32 -128.12 -72.30
CA GLU A 179 8.65 -128.31 -70.88
C GLU A 179 9.54 -127.16 -70.36
N GLU A 180 10.59 -126.78 -71.09
CA GLU A 180 11.43 -125.61 -70.80
C GLU A 180 10.62 -124.30 -70.87
N LYS A 181 9.76 -124.11 -71.87
CA LYS A 181 8.83 -122.97 -71.92
C LYS A 181 7.84 -123.01 -70.77
N GLY A 182 7.39 -124.18 -70.33
CA GLY A 182 6.57 -124.36 -69.14
C GLY A 182 7.30 -123.94 -67.87
N HIS A 183 8.56 -124.37 -67.72
CA HIS A 183 9.43 -124.03 -66.60
C HIS A 183 9.78 -122.54 -66.57
N LEU A 184 10.21 -121.96 -67.70
CA LEU A 184 10.53 -120.53 -67.85
C LEU A 184 9.27 -119.66 -67.72
N ALA A 185 8.08 -120.14 -68.10
CA ALA A 185 6.82 -119.45 -67.86
C ALA A 185 6.39 -119.51 -66.39
N ALA A 186 6.66 -120.61 -65.69
CA ALA A 186 6.46 -120.71 -64.24
C ALA A 186 7.44 -119.80 -63.48
N GLU A 187 8.71 -119.76 -63.89
CA GLU A 187 9.73 -118.88 -63.35
C GLU A 187 9.42 -117.40 -63.63
N ASN A 188 8.99 -117.04 -64.85
CA ASN A 188 8.55 -115.68 -65.16
C ASN A 188 7.29 -115.27 -64.39
N ARG A 189 6.41 -116.21 -64.01
CA ARG A 189 5.29 -115.93 -63.09
C ARG A 189 5.82 -115.67 -61.67
N ALA A 190 6.65 -116.58 -61.14
CA ALA A 190 7.24 -116.42 -59.81
C ALA A 190 8.06 -115.13 -59.66
N LEU A 191 8.86 -114.76 -60.66
CA LEU A 191 9.65 -113.53 -60.68
C LEU A 191 8.77 -112.27 -60.78
N ARG A 192 7.63 -112.33 -61.50
CA ARG A 192 6.66 -111.22 -61.55
C ARG A 192 5.89 -111.10 -60.23
N GLU A 193 5.43 -112.22 -59.68
CA GLU A 193 4.77 -112.28 -58.37
C GLU A 193 5.71 -111.79 -57.25
N GLN A 194 7.00 -112.08 -57.33
CA GLN A 194 8.03 -111.49 -56.45
C GLN A 194 8.21 -109.99 -56.68
N LEU A 195 8.38 -109.52 -57.93
CA LEU A 195 8.53 -108.10 -58.24
C LEU A 195 7.29 -107.28 -57.84
N ASP A 196 6.08 -107.79 -58.07
CA ASP A 196 4.82 -107.15 -57.67
C ASP A 196 4.67 -107.17 -56.14
N SER A 197 5.08 -108.25 -55.46
CA SER A 197 5.11 -108.33 -53.99
C SER A 197 6.11 -107.34 -53.37
N ASP A 198 7.33 -107.25 -53.90
CA ASP A 198 8.36 -106.32 -53.43
C ASP A 198 8.03 -104.87 -53.79
N ALA A 199 7.44 -104.60 -54.97
CA ALA A 199 6.96 -103.28 -55.35
C ALA A 199 5.78 -102.83 -54.48
N ALA A 200 4.79 -103.69 -54.24
CA ALA A 200 3.69 -103.42 -53.32
C ALA A 200 4.21 -103.25 -51.88
N GLY A 201 5.16 -104.07 -51.44
CA GLY A 201 5.81 -103.98 -50.13
C GLY A 201 6.63 -102.70 -49.96
N ALA A 202 7.35 -102.25 -50.99
CA ALA A 202 8.07 -100.98 -50.99
C ALA A 202 7.12 -99.78 -51.03
N ALA A 203 6.05 -99.85 -51.82
CA ALA A 203 4.99 -98.83 -51.85
C ALA A 203 4.28 -98.72 -50.49
N ALA A 204 3.94 -99.84 -49.86
CA ALA A 204 3.34 -99.88 -48.52
C ALA A 204 4.30 -99.33 -47.45
N LYS A 205 5.59 -99.70 -47.47
CA LYS A 205 6.61 -99.13 -46.57
C LYS A 205 6.80 -97.62 -46.78
N LYS A 206 6.69 -97.13 -48.02
CA LYS A 206 6.73 -95.69 -48.34
C LYS A 206 5.46 -94.96 -47.90
N LEU A 207 4.29 -95.56 -48.11
CA LEU A 207 3.01 -95.03 -47.65
C LEU A 207 2.99 -94.91 -46.12
N LEU A 208 3.40 -95.96 -45.41
CA LEU A 208 3.50 -95.96 -43.95
C LEU A 208 4.46 -94.88 -43.43
N ARG A 209 5.65 -94.71 -44.05
CA ARG A 209 6.57 -93.61 -43.70
C ARG A 209 5.99 -92.22 -43.95
N LEU A 210 5.19 -92.05 -45.00
CA LEU A 210 4.50 -90.78 -45.27
C LEU A 210 3.32 -90.56 -44.30
N GLN A 211 2.65 -91.62 -43.86
CA GLN A 211 1.61 -91.55 -42.83
C GLN A 211 2.22 -91.14 -41.48
N THR A 212 3.27 -91.82 -41.01
CA THR A 212 3.95 -91.43 -39.76
C THR A 212 4.53 -90.02 -39.84
N GLN A 213 5.11 -89.62 -40.98
CA GLN A 213 5.61 -88.24 -41.14
C GLN A 213 4.47 -87.20 -41.14
N VAL A 214 3.29 -87.53 -41.67
CA VAL A 214 2.11 -86.66 -41.59
C VAL A 214 1.55 -86.60 -40.16
N GLU A 215 1.57 -87.71 -39.42
CA GLU A 215 1.18 -87.78 -38.01
C GLU A 215 2.14 -86.97 -37.12
N GLU A 216 3.46 -87.13 -37.31
CA GLU A 216 4.52 -86.34 -36.65
C GLU A 216 4.34 -84.84 -36.92
N LEU A 217 4.16 -84.43 -38.18
CA LEU A 217 3.92 -83.03 -38.55
C LEU A 217 2.58 -82.49 -38.02
N GLN A 218 1.56 -83.33 -37.86
CA GLN A 218 0.31 -82.93 -37.21
C GLN A 218 0.52 -82.71 -35.71
N GLU A 219 1.21 -83.60 -35.00
CA GLU A 219 1.55 -83.40 -33.59
C GLU A 219 2.40 -82.14 -33.37
N GLU A 220 3.42 -81.91 -34.21
CA GLU A 220 4.23 -80.69 -34.16
C GLU A 220 3.38 -79.43 -34.40
N ASN A 221 2.47 -79.46 -35.38
CA ASN A 221 1.58 -78.34 -35.65
C ASN A 221 0.64 -78.07 -34.45
N TYR A 222 0.00 -79.10 -33.87
CA TYR A 222 -0.83 -78.93 -32.67
C TYR A 222 -0.02 -78.39 -31.46
N ARG A 223 1.23 -78.84 -31.28
CA ARG A 223 2.14 -78.30 -30.23
C ARG A 223 2.45 -76.82 -30.49
N LEU A 224 2.76 -76.45 -31.73
CA LEU A 224 3.04 -75.07 -32.13
C LEU A 224 1.81 -74.17 -32.02
N GLU A 225 0.61 -74.66 -32.36
CA GLU A 225 -0.64 -73.92 -32.20
C GLU A 225 -0.99 -73.71 -30.72
N SER A 226 -0.87 -74.73 -29.87
CA SER A 226 -1.05 -74.60 -28.41
C SER A 226 -0.08 -73.57 -27.82
N GLY A 227 1.22 -73.67 -28.11
CA GLY A 227 2.22 -72.70 -27.62
C GLY A 227 1.99 -71.28 -28.13
N LYS A 228 1.52 -71.13 -29.38
CA LYS A 228 1.13 -69.85 -29.99
C LYS A 228 -0.10 -69.26 -29.30
N GLU A 229 -1.06 -70.07 -28.86
CA GLU A 229 -2.23 -69.62 -28.10
C GLU A 229 -1.88 -69.26 -26.64
N GLU A 230 -1.02 -70.03 -25.98
CA GLU A 230 -0.46 -69.67 -24.67
C GLU A 230 0.29 -68.34 -24.70
N LEU A 231 1.13 -68.12 -25.72
CA LEU A 231 1.84 -66.86 -25.92
C LEU A 231 0.88 -65.70 -26.22
N ARG A 232 -0.15 -65.89 -27.06
CA ARG A 232 -1.22 -64.90 -27.29
C ARG A 232 -1.95 -64.54 -25.99
N ALA A 233 -2.31 -65.54 -25.17
CA ALA A 233 -2.95 -65.33 -23.88
C ALA A 233 -2.04 -64.57 -22.90
N ARG A 234 -0.73 -64.88 -22.89
CA ARG A 234 0.27 -64.16 -22.10
C ARG A 234 0.45 -62.70 -22.56
N CYS A 235 0.53 -62.45 -23.87
CA CYS A 235 0.56 -61.10 -24.43
C CYS A 235 -0.69 -60.29 -24.03
N SER A 236 -1.89 -60.87 -24.17
CA SER A 236 -3.15 -60.21 -23.77
C SER A 236 -3.19 -59.86 -22.28
N ARG A 237 -2.67 -60.72 -21.39
CA ARG A 237 -2.54 -60.41 -19.96
C ARG A 237 -1.56 -59.27 -19.71
N LEU A 238 -0.35 -59.33 -20.29
CA LEU A 238 0.66 -58.28 -20.16
C LEU A 238 0.18 -56.93 -20.72
N GLU A 239 -0.61 -56.93 -21.80
CA GLU A 239 -1.25 -55.71 -22.31
C GLU A 239 -2.30 -55.15 -21.34
N GLN A 240 -3.11 -56.00 -20.71
CA GLN A 240 -4.10 -55.57 -19.70
C GLN A 240 -3.40 -55.01 -18.46
N GLU A 241 -2.34 -55.66 -17.99
CA GLU A 241 -1.49 -55.18 -16.89
C GLU A 241 -0.82 -53.84 -17.24
N ALA A 242 -0.25 -53.70 -18.44
CA ALA A 242 0.36 -52.47 -18.91
C ALA A 242 -0.66 -51.31 -19.00
N ARG A 243 -1.86 -51.56 -19.53
CA ARG A 243 -2.96 -50.57 -19.56
C ARG A 243 -3.40 -50.18 -18.15
N GLY A 244 -3.52 -51.14 -17.23
CA GLY A 244 -3.84 -50.90 -15.82
C GLY A 244 -2.78 -50.08 -15.08
N LEU A 245 -1.49 -50.32 -15.37
CA LEU A 245 -0.38 -49.53 -14.83
C LEU A 245 -0.34 -48.12 -15.44
N GLN A 246 -0.66 -47.96 -16.73
CA GLN A 246 -0.77 -46.65 -17.38
C GLN A 246 -1.89 -45.80 -16.78
N LEU A 247 -3.08 -46.38 -16.53
CA LEU A 247 -4.18 -45.68 -15.85
C LEU A 247 -3.78 -45.23 -14.44
N ARG A 248 -3.19 -46.12 -13.64
CA ARG A 248 -2.68 -45.77 -12.30
C ARG A 248 -1.59 -44.69 -12.33
N ALA A 249 -0.73 -44.69 -13.36
CA ALA A 249 0.27 -43.64 -13.54
C ALA A 249 -0.36 -42.28 -13.89
N GLN A 250 -1.46 -42.28 -14.65
CA GLN A 250 -2.24 -41.07 -14.95
C GLN A 250 -2.97 -40.55 -13.71
N GLU A 251 -3.61 -41.43 -12.93
CA GLU A 251 -4.26 -41.10 -11.64
C GLU A 251 -3.25 -40.48 -10.66
N LEU A 252 -2.09 -41.12 -10.45
CA LEU A 252 -1.02 -40.60 -9.60
C LEU A 252 -0.43 -39.29 -10.14
N SER A 253 -0.39 -39.09 -11.46
CA SER A 253 0.03 -37.82 -12.07
C SER A 253 -0.99 -36.69 -11.82
N GLY A 254 -2.29 -37.00 -11.89
CA GLY A 254 -3.37 -36.07 -11.53
C GLY A 254 -3.31 -35.64 -10.06
N LEU A 255 -3.25 -36.60 -9.14
CA LEU A 255 -3.11 -36.35 -7.70
C LEU A 255 -1.81 -35.57 -7.38
N ALA A 256 -0.71 -35.83 -8.09
CA ALA A 256 0.51 -35.05 -7.97
C ALA A 256 0.40 -33.62 -8.54
N GLY A 257 -0.53 -33.38 -9.47
CA GLY A 257 -0.91 -32.05 -9.95
C GLY A 257 -1.76 -31.29 -8.92
N GLU A 258 -2.79 -31.93 -8.38
CA GLU A 258 -3.64 -31.38 -7.32
C GLU A 258 -2.82 -31.02 -6.06
N ALA A 259 -1.92 -31.91 -5.63
CA ALA A 259 -1.03 -31.67 -4.50
C ALA A 259 -0.04 -30.51 -4.73
N ARG A 260 0.28 -30.17 -6.00
CA ARG A 260 1.06 -28.96 -6.32
C ARG A 260 0.19 -27.72 -6.26
N ALA A 261 -0.99 -27.73 -6.89
CA ALA A 261 -1.93 -26.62 -6.87
C ALA A 261 -2.32 -26.22 -5.43
N LEU A 262 -2.67 -27.18 -4.58
CA LEU A 262 -2.97 -26.96 -3.16
C LEU A 262 -1.77 -26.41 -2.38
N ARG A 263 -0.54 -26.80 -2.71
CA ARG A 263 0.66 -26.23 -2.07
C ARG A 263 0.87 -24.78 -2.50
N ASP A 264 0.69 -24.49 -3.79
CA ASP A 264 0.86 -23.14 -4.33
C ASP A 264 -0.23 -22.18 -3.81
N GLU A 265 -1.47 -22.67 -3.59
CA GLU A 265 -2.52 -21.98 -2.83
C GLU A 265 -2.11 -21.72 -1.37
N MET A 266 -1.54 -22.72 -0.67
CA MET A 266 -1.03 -22.54 0.70
C MET A 266 0.10 -21.52 0.77
N ASP A 267 0.96 -21.43 -0.25
CA ASP A 267 2.02 -20.42 -0.33
C ASP A 267 1.48 -19.02 -0.63
N LEU A 268 0.43 -18.88 -1.44
CA LEU A 268 -0.34 -17.63 -1.57
C LEU A 268 -1.00 -17.21 -0.23
N LEU A 269 -1.58 -18.16 0.49
CA LEU A 269 -2.17 -17.90 1.81
C LEU A 269 -1.11 -17.50 2.85
N ARG A 270 0.05 -18.15 2.88
CA ARG A 270 1.22 -17.76 3.71
C ARG A 270 1.69 -16.34 3.38
N ALA A 271 1.81 -16.00 2.09
CA ALA A 271 2.18 -14.66 1.65
C ALA A 271 1.14 -13.60 2.05
N SER A 272 -0.16 -13.93 1.98
CA SER A 272 -1.26 -13.05 2.41
C SER A 272 -1.27 -12.84 3.94
N SER A 273 -1.02 -13.90 4.72
CA SER A 273 -0.89 -13.83 6.18
C SER A 273 0.33 -12.99 6.59
N ALA A 274 1.49 -13.18 5.94
CA ALA A 274 2.67 -12.34 6.12
C ALA A 274 2.44 -10.87 5.69
N ARG A 275 1.47 -10.58 4.82
CA ARG A 275 1.02 -9.21 4.52
C ARG A 275 0.09 -8.67 5.62
N ALA A 276 -0.83 -9.49 6.15
CA ALA A 276 -1.71 -9.13 7.26
C ALA A 276 -0.91 -8.77 8.51
N GLY A 277 0.02 -9.62 8.97
CA GLY A 277 0.86 -9.33 10.14
C GLY A 277 1.71 -8.06 10.01
N ARG A 278 2.16 -7.70 8.79
CA ARG A 278 2.83 -6.42 8.53
C ARG A 278 1.88 -5.22 8.66
N LEU A 279 0.62 -5.36 8.27
CA LEU A 279 -0.40 -4.32 8.46
C LEU A 279 -0.83 -4.21 9.93
N GLU A 280 -0.93 -5.32 10.65
CA GLU A 280 -1.19 -5.33 12.10
C GLU A 280 -0.07 -4.66 12.90
N ALA A 281 1.19 -4.96 12.57
CA ALA A 281 2.34 -4.27 13.15
C ALA A 281 2.32 -2.75 12.86
N ALA A 282 1.99 -2.36 11.61
CA ALA A 282 1.82 -0.94 11.27
C ALA A 282 0.70 -0.29 12.10
N VAL A 283 -0.48 -0.92 12.20
CA VAL A 283 -1.60 -0.46 13.04
C VAL A 283 -1.21 -0.34 14.51
N ALA A 284 -0.41 -1.28 15.06
CA ALA A 284 0.12 -1.17 16.41
C ALA A 284 1.03 0.06 16.59
N THR A 285 1.93 0.35 15.64
CA THR A 285 2.74 1.58 15.70
C THR A 285 1.91 2.86 15.59
N TYR A 286 0.86 2.88 14.76
CA TYR A 286 -0.05 4.02 14.66
C TYR A 286 -0.88 4.21 15.94
N ARG A 287 -1.34 3.13 16.60
CA ARG A 287 -1.99 3.19 17.92
C ARG A 287 -1.05 3.76 18.98
N GLY A 288 0.22 3.34 19.01
CA GLY A 288 1.24 3.91 19.90
C GLY A 288 1.47 5.41 19.67
N ARG A 289 1.59 5.84 18.40
CA ARG A 289 1.70 7.26 18.03
C ARG A 289 0.45 8.07 18.44
N ALA A 290 -0.74 7.50 18.29
CA ALA A 290 -1.99 8.13 18.71
C ALA A 290 -2.09 8.29 20.24
N ALA A 291 -1.62 7.29 21.01
CA ALA A 291 -1.54 7.37 22.46
C ALA A 291 -0.58 8.49 22.92
N ALA A 292 0.64 8.54 22.36
CA ALA A 292 1.62 9.60 22.64
C ALA A 292 1.09 11.00 22.25
N ALA A 293 0.39 11.12 21.12
CA ALA A 293 -0.28 12.38 20.74
C ALA A 293 -1.42 12.75 21.71
N GLY A 294 -2.12 11.77 22.29
CA GLY A 294 -3.10 11.97 23.36
C GLY A 294 -2.46 12.46 24.67
N GLU A 295 -1.29 11.94 25.02
CA GLU A 295 -0.50 12.40 26.18
C GLU A 295 0.02 13.82 25.98
N LEU A 296 0.59 14.14 24.81
CA LEU A 296 1.01 15.51 24.48
C LEU A 296 -0.16 16.51 24.56
N ARG A 297 -1.37 16.12 24.14
CA ARG A 297 -2.59 16.95 24.32
C ARG A 297 -2.99 17.15 25.79
N ARG A 298 -2.71 16.18 26.68
CA ARG A 298 -2.88 16.35 28.14
C ARG A 298 -1.83 17.29 28.72
N TRP A 299 -0.57 17.15 28.31
CA TRP A 299 0.53 18.04 28.72
C TRP A 299 0.28 19.50 28.30
N VAL A 300 -0.17 19.74 27.05
CA VAL A 300 -0.54 21.08 26.57
C VAL A 300 -1.64 21.69 27.44
N ARG A 301 -2.73 20.97 27.70
CA ARG A 301 -3.82 21.46 28.58
C ARG A 301 -3.34 21.78 29.99
N ALA A 302 -2.51 20.92 30.58
CA ALA A 302 -1.94 21.17 31.91
C ALA A 302 -1.00 22.39 31.94
N LEU A 303 -0.33 22.73 30.82
CA LEU A 303 0.45 23.96 30.68
C LEU A 303 -0.45 25.19 30.47
N GLU A 304 -1.50 25.08 29.65
CA GLU A 304 -2.51 26.13 29.43
C GLU A 304 -3.21 26.50 30.75
N GLU A 305 -3.63 25.52 31.55
CA GLU A 305 -4.22 25.70 32.88
C GLU A 305 -3.25 26.39 33.86
N ARG A 306 -1.98 25.98 33.87
CA ARG A 306 -0.92 26.61 34.69
C ARG A 306 -0.67 28.06 34.27
N HIS A 307 -0.60 28.34 32.97
CA HIS A 307 -0.43 29.68 32.43
C HIS A 307 -1.64 30.58 32.74
N ALA A 308 -2.86 30.07 32.59
CA ALA A 308 -4.08 30.78 32.99
C ALA A 308 -4.11 31.08 34.50
N ALA A 309 -3.67 30.15 35.34
CA ALA A 309 -3.53 30.38 36.78
C ALA A 309 -2.46 31.43 37.13
N GLN A 310 -1.32 31.42 36.42
CA GLN A 310 -0.29 32.47 36.55
C GLN A 310 -0.81 33.84 36.11
N THR A 311 -1.53 33.91 34.99
CA THR A 311 -2.15 35.15 34.47
C THR A 311 -3.16 35.72 35.47
N ARG A 312 -4.02 34.88 36.07
CA ARG A 312 -4.95 35.28 37.13
C ARG A 312 -4.24 35.82 38.37
N ARG A 313 -3.11 35.21 38.78
CA ARG A 313 -2.28 35.70 39.89
C ARG A 313 -1.65 37.06 39.56
N ALA A 314 -1.12 37.24 38.35
CA ALA A 314 -0.54 38.50 37.90
C ALA A 314 -1.57 39.63 37.90
N ALA A 315 -2.77 39.39 37.36
CA ALA A 315 -3.87 40.37 37.38
C ALA A 315 -4.32 40.72 38.81
N HIS A 316 -4.34 39.75 39.73
CA HIS A 316 -4.64 40.03 41.14
C HIS A 316 -3.56 40.87 41.83
N LEU A 317 -2.27 40.58 41.56
CA LEU A 317 -1.15 41.38 42.07
C LEU A 317 -1.15 42.80 41.48
N GLN A 318 -1.50 42.97 40.21
CA GLN A 318 -1.71 44.29 39.60
C GLN A 318 -2.87 45.06 40.27
N GLN A 319 -3.97 44.38 40.61
CA GLN A 319 -5.07 44.99 41.36
C GLN A 319 -4.64 45.40 42.79
N GLN A 320 -3.84 44.58 43.47
CA GLN A 320 -3.27 44.92 44.79
C GLN A 320 -2.32 46.13 44.68
N LEU A 321 -1.45 46.17 43.66
CA LEU A 321 -0.54 47.29 43.40
C LEU A 321 -1.30 48.58 43.14
N GLY A 322 -2.36 48.56 42.31
CA GLY A 322 -3.20 49.74 42.07
C GLY A 322 -3.90 50.25 43.33
N ARG A 323 -4.34 49.36 44.23
CA ARG A 323 -4.88 49.74 45.55
C ARG A 323 -3.80 50.36 46.45
N ALA A 324 -2.60 49.79 46.47
CA ALA A 324 -1.47 50.34 47.23
C ALA A 324 -1.06 51.74 46.71
N GLN A 325 -0.97 51.92 45.39
CA GLN A 325 -0.69 53.20 44.75
C GLN A 325 -1.75 54.26 45.06
N ALA A 326 -3.04 53.89 45.04
CA ALA A 326 -4.11 54.79 45.47
C ALA A 326 -4.00 55.18 46.96
N GLY A 327 -3.62 54.23 47.83
CA GLY A 327 -3.33 54.51 49.24
C GLY A 327 -2.13 55.43 49.43
N CYS A 328 -1.04 55.25 48.68
CA CYS A 328 0.11 56.16 48.68
C CYS A 328 -0.29 57.57 48.25
N ALA A 329 -1.08 57.71 47.17
CA ALA A 329 -1.57 59.01 46.71
C ALA A 329 -2.48 59.71 47.75
N GLN A 330 -3.30 58.95 48.48
CA GLN A 330 -4.10 59.45 49.60
C GLN A 330 -3.23 59.91 50.77
N LEU A 331 -2.18 59.14 51.12
CA LEU A 331 -1.22 59.51 52.17
C LEU A 331 -0.39 60.75 51.78
N GLU A 332 0.01 60.90 50.51
CA GLU A 332 0.66 62.12 50.01
C GLU A 332 -0.27 63.33 50.06
N ALA A 333 -1.55 63.18 49.70
CA ALA A 333 -2.54 64.26 49.79
C ALA A 333 -2.80 64.68 51.24
N ALA A 334 -2.98 63.70 52.15
CA ALA A 334 -3.13 63.97 53.58
C ALA A 334 -1.87 64.59 54.19
N ARG A 335 -0.68 64.17 53.75
CA ARG A 335 0.59 64.80 54.14
C ARG A 335 0.65 66.27 53.71
N ARG A 336 0.31 66.59 52.46
CA ARG A 336 0.26 67.98 51.97
C ARG A 336 -0.73 68.83 52.77
N GLN A 337 -1.90 68.28 53.11
CA GLN A 337 -2.86 68.96 53.99
C GLN A 337 -2.30 69.23 55.40
N VAL A 338 -1.51 68.31 55.97
CA VAL A 338 -0.82 68.53 57.25
C VAL A 338 0.30 69.56 57.13
N GLU A 339 1.06 69.57 56.02
CA GLU A 339 2.08 70.59 55.73
C GLU A 339 1.46 71.98 55.53
N GLU A 340 0.31 72.07 54.84
CA GLU A 340 -0.50 73.30 54.69
C GLU A 340 -1.06 73.79 56.03
N LEU A 341 -1.70 72.92 56.82
CA LEU A 341 -2.29 73.29 58.11
C LEU A 341 -1.23 73.67 59.15
N SER A 342 -0.08 73.00 59.17
CA SER A 342 1.03 73.39 60.05
C SER A 342 1.68 74.71 59.61
N GLY A 343 1.75 74.98 58.29
CA GLY A 343 2.11 76.31 57.77
C GLY A 343 1.14 77.40 58.24
N GLN A 344 -0.17 77.16 58.12
CA GLN A 344 -1.21 78.08 58.63
C GLN A 344 -1.13 78.26 60.14
N GLN A 345 -0.83 77.21 60.90
CA GLN A 345 -0.63 77.27 62.35
C GLN A 345 0.61 78.10 62.72
N ALA A 346 1.72 77.94 62.00
CA ALA A 346 2.94 78.73 62.19
C ALA A 346 2.71 80.20 61.84
N GLU A 347 2.00 80.51 60.76
CA GLU A 347 1.57 81.87 60.45
C GLU A 347 0.64 82.45 61.52
N ALA A 348 -0.32 81.68 62.02
CA ALA A 348 -1.22 82.11 63.09
C ALA A 348 -0.47 82.37 64.40
N ALA A 349 0.53 81.55 64.74
CA ALA A 349 1.42 81.76 65.88
C ALA A 349 2.23 83.05 65.73
N LEU A 350 2.89 83.26 64.58
CA LEU A 350 3.65 84.49 64.29
C LEU A 350 2.76 85.75 64.29
N ARG A 351 1.47 85.63 63.92
CA ARG A 351 0.49 86.72 64.03
C ARG A 351 0.10 86.96 65.50
N ALA A 352 -0.11 85.90 66.28
CA ALA A 352 -0.42 86.01 67.72
C ALA A 352 0.76 86.60 68.51
N GLU A 353 2.00 86.21 68.22
CA GLU A 353 3.21 86.78 68.83
C GLU A 353 3.33 88.28 68.57
N LYS A 354 3.06 88.74 67.33
CA LYS A 354 3.00 90.17 67.00
C LYS A 354 1.94 90.89 67.82
N TRP A 355 0.71 90.39 67.86
CA TRP A 355 -0.35 90.98 68.68
C TRP A 355 -0.04 90.96 70.18
N HIS A 356 0.67 89.95 70.70
CA HIS A 356 1.13 89.92 72.10
C HIS A 356 2.22 90.96 72.38
N LEU A 357 3.14 91.20 71.45
CA LEU A 357 4.14 92.27 71.56
C LEU A 357 3.50 93.66 71.46
N GLU A 358 2.58 93.87 70.53
CA GLU A 358 1.83 95.13 70.39
C GLU A 358 0.95 95.39 71.62
N PHE A 359 0.28 94.36 72.16
CA PHE A 359 -0.50 94.47 73.39
C PHE A 359 0.39 94.83 74.59
N ARG A 360 1.54 94.18 74.78
CA ARG A 360 2.50 94.54 75.84
C ARG A 360 2.99 95.98 75.69
N HIS A 361 3.35 96.40 74.48
CA HIS A 361 3.80 97.77 74.22
C HIS A 361 2.71 98.81 74.50
N LEU A 362 1.44 98.51 74.21
CA LEU A 362 0.29 99.35 74.58
C LEU A 362 0.02 99.33 76.09
N GLN A 363 0.20 98.20 76.75
CA GLN A 363 0.07 98.06 78.21
C GLN A 363 1.17 98.87 78.94
N GLU A 364 2.44 98.71 78.56
CA GLU A 364 3.58 99.47 79.08
C GLU A 364 3.37 100.99 78.93
N ARG A 365 2.83 101.43 77.77
CA ARG A 365 2.44 102.83 77.54
C ARG A 365 1.28 103.27 78.43
N PHE A 366 0.27 102.44 78.63
CA PHE A 366 -0.86 102.74 79.51
C PHE A 366 -0.43 102.82 80.99
N GLU A 367 0.46 101.94 81.42
CA GLU A 367 1.06 101.93 82.76
C GLU A 367 1.93 103.18 82.96
N ALA A 368 2.76 103.56 81.98
CA ALA A 368 3.54 104.80 82.03
C ALA A 368 2.63 106.05 82.12
N LEU A 369 1.61 106.17 81.26
CA LEU A 369 0.64 107.27 81.31
C LEU A 369 -0.19 107.27 82.60
N SER A 370 -0.42 106.10 83.22
CA SER A 370 -1.08 105.99 84.52
C SER A 370 -0.17 106.48 85.66
N GLN A 371 1.12 106.15 85.63
CA GLN A 371 2.11 106.69 86.57
C GLN A 371 2.32 108.19 86.41
N GLU A 372 2.35 108.71 85.18
CA GLU A 372 2.40 110.17 84.93
C GLU A 372 1.14 110.87 85.45
N LYS A 373 -0.04 110.29 85.21
CA LYS A 373 -1.31 110.76 85.78
C LYS A 373 -1.28 110.73 87.32
N GLU A 374 -0.75 109.67 87.94
CA GLU A 374 -0.64 109.55 89.40
C GLU A 374 0.31 110.61 89.97
N ARG A 375 1.50 110.81 89.40
CA ARG A 375 2.40 111.92 89.76
C ARG A 375 1.73 113.28 89.60
N LEU A 376 1.00 113.52 88.51
CA LEU A 376 0.25 114.77 88.31
C LEU A 376 -0.91 114.94 89.30
N LEU A 377 -1.45 113.86 89.87
CA LEU A 377 -2.45 113.92 90.94
C LEU A 377 -1.79 114.22 92.29
N GLU A 378 -0.62 113.63 92.56
CA GLU A 378 0.24 113.89 93.73
C GLU A 378 0.76 115.34 93.74
N GLU A 379 1.37 115.81 92.65
CA GLU A 379 1.83 117.20 92.47
C GLU A 379 0.67 118.19 92.67
N ARG A 380 -0.49 117.90 92.09
CA ARG A 380 -1.72 118.67 92.25
C ARG A 380 -2.19 118.70 93.71
N ASP A 381 -2.10 117.60 94.45
CA ASP A 381 -2.52 117.54 95.85
C ASP A 381 -1.49 118.22 96.77
N ALA A 382 -0.19 118.01 96.57
CA ALA A 382 0.86 118.78 97.26
C ALA A 382 0.75 120.29 96.98
N LEU A 383 0.36 120.70 95.76
CA LEU A 383 0.06 122.10 95.45
C LEU A 383 -1.24 122.61 96.09
N ARG A 384 -2.22 121.75 96.37
CA ARG A 384 -3.43 122.10 97.14
C ARG A 384 -3.10 122.24 98.61
N GLU A 385 -2.38 121.28 99.18
CA GLU A 385 -1.88 121.30 100.55
C GLU A 385 -1.03 122.54 100.79
N ALA A 386 -0.06 122.85 99.93
CA ALA A 386 0.73 124.08 100.00
C ALA A 386 -0.12 125.35 99.86
N ASN A 387 -1.21 125.34 99.07
CA ASN A 387 -2.16 126.46 99.02
C ASN A 387 -2.98 126.59 100.32
N GLU A 388 -3.31 125.48 100.98
CA GLU A 388 -4.03 125.44 102.24
C GLU A 388 -3.12 125.82 103.42
N GLU A 389 -1.87 125.38 103.42
CA GLU A 389 -0.81 125.87 104.32
C GLU A 389 -0.57 127.37 104.14
N LEU A 390 -0.46 127.88 102.90
CA LEU A 390 -0.32 129.31 102.64
C LEU A 390 -1.54 130.11 103.12
N ARG A 391 -2.76 129.58 102.99
CA ARG A 391 -3.97 130.19 103.57
C ARG A 391 -3.93 130.18 105.10
N CYS A 392 -3.51 129.08 105.72
CA CYS A 392 -3.32 128.97 107.17
C CYS A 392 -2.24 129.95 107.66
N ALA A 393 -1.13 130.09 106.94
CA ALA A 393 -0.06 131.05 107.22
C ALA A 393 -0.52 132.50 107.05
N GLN A 394 -1.34 132.81 106.04
CA GLN A 394 -1.99 134.12 105.89
C GLN A 394 -2.95 134.43 107.04
N VAL A 395 -3.72 133.44 107.51
CA VAL A 395 -4.56 133.59 108.71
C VAL A 395 -3.71 133.81 109.96
N GLN A 396 -2.61 133.07 110.14
CA GLN A 396 -1.67 133.26 111.26
C GLN A 396 -0.97 134.62 111.22
N GLN A 397 -0.57 135.11 110.03
CA GLN A 397 -0.07 136.48 109.85
C GLN A 397 -1.14 137.53 110.15
N GLY A 398 -2.41 137.26 109.81
CA GLY A 398 -3.56 138.08 110.20
C GLY A 398 -3.73 138.18 111.72
N TYR A 399 -3.53 137.06 112.44
CA TYR A 399 -3.53 137.06 113.91
C TYR A 399 -2.32 137.77 114.52
N LEU A 400 -1.12 137.61 113.96
CA LEU A 400 0.09 138.29 114.45
C LEU A 400 0.07 139.80 114.17
N GLY A 401 -0.45 140.22 113.01
CA GLY A 401 -0.67 141.63 112.69
C GLY A 401 -1.76 142.31 113.53
N GLN A 402 -2.56 141.54 114.28
CA GLN A 402 -3.61 142.05 115.16
C GLN A 402 -3.15 142.25 116.61
N ALA A 403 -1.87 141.96 116.93
CA ALA A 403 -1.34 141.99 118.29
C ALA A 403 -0.78 143.36 118.74
N ASP A 404 -0.49 144.28 117.82
CA ASP A 404 0.41 145.43 118.07
C ASP A 404 -0.25 146.82 117.84
N ALA A 405 -1.58 146.90 117.95
CA ALA A 405 -2.35 148.14 117.86
C ALA A 405 -3.53 148.14 118.85
N GLY A 406 -3.33 148.72 120.04
CA GLY A 406 -4.26 148.61 121.17
C GLY A 406 -5.03 149.89 121.54
N LEU A 407 -6.13 149.66 122.29
CA LEU A 407 -6.80 150.58 123.23
C LEU A 407 -7.62 151.76 122.67
N GLU A 408 -8.89 151.50 122.36
CA GLU A 408 -10.02 152.04 123.15
C GLU A 408 -11.34 151.28 122.82
N GLY A 409 -12.39 151.38 123.66
CA GLY A 409 -13.77 151.24 123.16
C GLY A 409 -14.74 150.16 123.69
N GLY A 410 -14.36 149.24 124.59
CA GLY A 410 -15.33 148.40 125.33
C GLY A 410 -15.94 147.17 124.59
N PRO A 411 -16.76 146.33 125.29
CA PRO A 411 -16.90 144.92 124.92
C PRO A 411 -18.24 144.49 124.28
N ALA A 412 -18.16 143.55 123.33
CA ALA A 412 -19.27 142.70 122.88
C ALA A 412 -18.77 141.24 122.66
N PRO A 413 -19.60 140.21 122.92
CA PRO A 413 -19.14 138.82 123.03
C PRO A 413 -18.77 138.15 121.69
N PRO A 414 -17.97 137.05 121.72
CA PRO A 414 -17.35 136.48 120.53
C PRO A 414 -18.32 135.93 119.47
N ARG A 415 -17.93 136.16 118.22
CA ARG A 415 -18.57 135.73 116.99
C ARG A 415 -18.40 134.21 116.80
N ASN A 416 -19.47 133.43 116.94
CA ASN A 416 -19.42 131.95 116.94
C ASN A 416 -18.79 131.35 115.67
N LEU A 417 -17.61 130.71 115.79
CA LEU A 417 -16.84 130.11 114.70
C LEU A 417 -17.57 128.96 113.96
N ALA A 418 -18.60 128.37 114.57
CA ALA A 418 -19.40 127.29 113.97
C ALA A 418 -20.20 127.70 112.71
N ALA A 419 -20.13 128.97 112.28
CA ALA A 419 -20.84 129.47 111.10
C ALA A 419 -20.07 129.33 109.78
N GLU A 420 -18.73 129.21 109.81
CA GLU A 420 -17.87 129.27 108.62
C GLU A 420 -17.41 127.88 108.11
N ILE A 421 -17.46 126.86 108.96
CA ILE A 421 -17.09 125.46 108.66
C ILE A 421 -18.12 124.76 107.73
N LEU A 422 -19.31 125.34 107.54
CA LEU A 422 -20.35 124.78 106.67
C LEU A 422 -20.17 125.23 105.20
N PRO A 423 -20.15 124.29 104.23
CA PRO A 423 -20.20 124.56 102.79
C PRO A 423 -21.27 125.57 102.39
N ALA A 424 -21.01 126.35 101.33
CA ALA A 424 -21.88 127.45 100.91
C ALA A 424 -23.34 126.99 100.67
N GLU A 425 -23.53 125.87 99.99
CA GLU A 425 -24.82 125.22 99.75
C GLU A 425 -25.58 124.88 101.05
N LEU A 426 -24.85 124.47 102.10
CA LEU A 426 -25.42 124.21 103.42
C LEU A 426 -25.74 125.51 104.18
N ARG A 427 -25.02 126.60 103.94
CA ARG A 427 -25.40 127.93 104.48
C ARG A 427 -26.66 128.47 103.80
N ASP A 428 -26.79 128.30 102.49
CA ASP A 428 -27.96 128.78 101.73
C ASP A 428 -29.21 127.94 102.00
N THR A 429 -29.08 126.63 102.12
CA THR A 429 -30.19 125.78 102.61
C THR A 429 -30.53 126.08 104.07
N VAL A 430 -29.57 126.30 104.97
CA VAL A 430 -29.87 126.70 106.37
C VAL A 430 -30.52 128.10 106.45
N THR A 431 -30.13 129.08 105.64
CA THR A 431 -30.78 130.40 105.65
C THR A 431 -32.17 130.36 105.01
N ARG A 432 -32.37 129.59 103.92
CA ARG A 432 -33.69 129.26 103.37
C ARG A 432 -34.57 128.60 104.42
N LEU A 433 -34.11 127.51 105.03
CA LEU A 433 -34.84 126.79 106.07
C LEU A 433 -35.12 127.66 107.30
N ARG A 434 -34.21 128.57 107.70
CA ARG A 434 -34.48 129.55 108.77
C ARG A 434 -35.58 130.56 108.38
N ARG A 435 -35.58 131.09 107.15
CA ARG A 435 -36.66 131.95 106.64
C ARG A 435 -37.99 131.20 106.59
N GLU A 436 -37.98 129.97 106.12
CA GLU A 436 -39.15 129.10 106.01
C GLU A 436 -39.69 128.69 107.39
N ASN A 437 -38.82 128.38 108.36
CA ASN A 437 -39.20 128.14 109.76
C ASN A 437 -39.78 129.42 110.40
N ARG A 438 -39.31 130.62 110.03
CA ARG A 438 -39.87 131.90 110.49
C ARG A 438 -41.27 132.12 109.92
N ARG A 439 -41.50 131.83 108.63
CA ARG A 439 -42.83 131.84 107.98
C ARG A 439 -43.77 130.83 108.64
N LEU A 440 -43.32 129.59 108.82
CA LEU A 440 -44.11 128.52 109.45
C LEU A 440 -44.42 128.81 110.93
N ARG A 441 -43.52 129.45 111.68
CA ARG A 441 -43.80 129.92 113.05
C ARG A 441 -44.86 131.03 113.04
N LEU A 442 -44.73 132.03 112.17
CA LEU A 442 -45.76 133.08 112.03
C LEU A 442 -47.13 132.48 111.63
N GLN A 443 -47.17 131.52 110.70
CA GLN A 443 -48.40 130.81 110.33
C GLN A 443 -48.95 129.97 111.49
N ARG A 444 -48.10 129.23 112.21
CA ARG A 444 -48.47 128.48 113.43
C ARG A 444 -49.01 129.41 114.52
N ASP A 445 -48.44 130.60 114.66
CA ASP A 445 -48.78 131.53 115.73
C ASP A 445 -50.04 132.34 115.38
N GLN A 446 -50.26 132.66 114.09
CA GLN A 446 -51.55 133.11 113.55
C GLN A 446 -52.64 132.05 113.74
N LEU A 447 -52.34 130.77 113.46
CA LEU A 447 -53.26 129.66 113.72
C LEU A 447 -53.52 129.50 115.23
N ARG A 448 -52.51 129.64 116.10
CA ARG A 448 -52.67 129.62 117.56
C ARG A 448 -53.47 130.80 118.11
N HIS A 449 -53.48 131.97 117.47
CA HIS A 449 -54.42 133.04 117.82
C HIS A 449 -55.85 132.65 117.39
N ARG A 450 -56.04 132.18 116.15
CA ARG A 450 -57.37 131.71 115.68
C ARG A 450 -57.92 130.49 116.44
N TRP A 451 -57.04 129.68 117.04
CA TRP A 451 -57.35 128.54 117.92
C TRP A 451 -57.16 128.88 119.42
N GLY A 452 -56.88 130.14 119.75
CA GLY A 452 -56.77 130.63 121.13
C GLY A 452 -58.08 131.24 121.61
N ASP A 453 -58.79 131.91 120.70
CA ASP A 453 -60.14 132.44 120.92
C ASP A 453 -61.24 131.35 120.93
N TRP A 454 -60.90 130.10 120.56
CA TRP A 454 -61.82 128.95 120.55
C TRP A 454 -61.28 127.82 121.43
N GLY A 455 -62.05 127.49 122.47
CA GLY A 455 -61.59 126.70 123.62
C GLY A 455 -61.17 125.26 123.32
N GLY A 456 -60.10 124.84 123.99
CA GLY A 456 -59.41 123.56 123.81
C GLY A 456 -60.23 122.28 124.03
N GLN A 457 -59.71 121.21 123.41
CA GLN A 457 -59.56 119.88 124.01
C GLN A 457 -58.52 119.05 123.19
N GLY A 458 -58.09 117.90 123.73
CA GLY A 458 -57.38 116.87 122.94
C GLY A 458 -55.85 116.99 122.86
N VAL A 459 -55.16 116.65 123.95
CA VAL A 459 -53.75 116.20 123.86
C VAL A 459 -53.75 114.71 123.51
N LEU A 460 -52.92 114.28 122.54
CA LEU A 460 -52.13 113.04 122.63
C LEU A 460 -51.01 113.00 121.58
N LYS A 461 -50.08 112.05 121.71
CA LYS A 461 -48.75 112.07 121.10
C LYS A 461 -48.31 110.67 120.66
N THR A 462 -47.40 110.63 119.68
CA THR A 462 -46.33 109.61 119.48
C THR A 462 -46.74 108.21 118.93
N PRO A 463 -45.80 107.40 118.36
CA PRO A 463 -45.02 107.75 117.16
C PRO A 463 -44.66 106.57 116.20
N LEU A 464 -44.02 106.93 115.07
CA LEU A 464 -42.90 106.26 114.36
C LEU A 464 -42.93 104.78 113.89
N SER A 465 -42.43 104.62 112.66
CA SER A 465 -42.02 103.39 111.93
C SER A 465 -40.61 102.91 112.39
N PRO A 466 -39.94 101.84 111.84
CA PRO A 466 -39.57 101.73 110.40
C PRO A 466 -39.31 100.31 109.77
N LEU A 467 -39.02 100.33 108.45
CA LEU A 467 -38.14 99.43 107.66
C LEU A 467 -38.36 97.90 107.55
N PRO A 468 -38.18 97.35 106.33
CA PRO A 468 -37.59 96.03 106.08
C PRO A 468 -36.15 96.13 105.50
N ASN A 469 -35.38 95.05 105.64
CA ASN A 469 -34.04 94.87 105.04
C ASN A 469 -34.11 93.84 103.88
N PRO A 470 -33.10 93.73 102.99
CA PRO A 470 -33.20 92.95 101.75
C PRO A 470 -32.75 91.49 101.89
N HIS A 471 -33.07 90.71 100.86
CA HIS A 471 -32.27 89.61 100.33
C HIS A 471 -32.38 89.57 98.81
#